data_AF-A0A820JEF1-F1
#
_entry.id   AF-A0A820JEF1-F1
#
_cell.length_a   1.000
_cell.length_b   1.000
_cell.length_c   1.000
_cell.angle_alpha   90.00
_cell.angle_beta   90.00
_cell.angle_gamma   90.00
#
_symmetry.space_group_name_H-M   'P 1'
#
loop_
_entity.id
_entity.type
_entity.pdbx_description
1 polymer ?
#
loop_
_entity_poly.entity_id
_entity_poly.type
_entity_poly.pdbx_seq_one_letter_code
_entity_poly.pdbx_strand_id
1 'polypeptide(L)'
;QMPITSASMFWLDTLLDCNLDRSLSLPYDRHRLSNEHRSGRGTSISFDFGQDLSFDFLNYALTNNIEPQQLALAAYYMFLFKLTNGERDICIGMNTHTRYKDELKSIIGLYENLIPLRYQLDHHGSFHELVEYVQEMATNCMKYSYFPLQHILAQHSDCSKPTFLDISFDFITIEKKIMIGDSELCSIPLSFTMNEDEDVSKFDFILTIQYDLNINQFSCIINASLDLFHQETINKISQQFHSILYDLFTSVNDIMKNKSLYEMSIMLSNERLLIQS
;
A
#
# COMPACT_ATOMS: atom_id res chain seq x y z
N GLN A 1 -16.14 4.83 -23.60
CA GLN A 1 -16.36 3.73 -22.63
C GLN A 1 -15.60 2.52 -23.14
N MET A 2 -14.62 2.01 -22.39
CA MET A 2 -14.03 0.71 -22.73
C MET A 2 -15.09 -0.39 -22.55
N PRO A 3 -15.16 -1.41 -23.42
CA PRO A 3 -16.16 -2.46 -23.30
C PRO A 3 -15.95 -3.26 -22.01
N ILE A 4 -17.05 -3.65 -21.36
CA ILE A 4 -17.02 -4.55 -20.18
C ILE A 4 -16.23 -5.83 -20.48
N THR A 5 -16.28 -6.32 -21.73
CA THR A 5 -15.52 -7.49 -22.19
C THR A 5 -14.01 -7.29 -22.10
N SER A 6 -13.48 -6.11 -22.43
CA SER A 6 -12.04 -5.83 -22.38
C SER A 6 -11.52 -5.79 -20.94
N ALA A 7 -12.29 -5.20 -20.02
CA ALA A 7 -11.96 -5.20 -18.59
C ALA A 7 -11.99 -6.61 -18.00
N SER A 8 -13.03 -7.39 -18.34
CA SER A 8 -13.15 -8.78 -17.93
C SER A 8 -11.93 -9.61 -18.38
N MET A 9 -11.54 -9.52 -19.64
CA MET A 9 -10.36 -10.23 -20.16
C MET A 9 -9.06 -9.78 -19.48
N PHE A 10 -8.88 -8.47 -19.25
CA PHE A 10 -7.71 -7.94 -18.57
C PHE A 10 -7.54 -8.52 -17.16
N TRP A 11 -8.61 -8.54 -16.36
CA TRP A 11 -8.54 -9.05 -14.98
C TRP A 11 -8.32 -10.57 -14.94
N LEU A 12 -8.94 -11.31 -15.86
CA LEU A 12 -8.70 -12.75 -16.00
C LEU A 12 -7.24 -13.06 -16.34
N ASP A 13 -6.63 -12.30 -17.26
CA ASP A 13 -5.24 -12.45 -17.67
C ASP A 13 -4.27 -12.05 -16.55
N THR A 14 -4.54 -10.92 -15.87
CA THR A 14 -3.71 -10.41 -14.76
C THR A 14 -3.58 -11.44 -13.63
N LEU A 15 -4.65 -12.18 -13.33
CA LEU A 15 -4.70 -13.16 -12.26
C LEU A 15 -4.46 -14.61 -12.73
N LEU A 16 -4.15 -14.82 -14.01
CA LEU A 16 -3.87 -16.14 -14.55
C LEU A 16 -2.69 -16.79 -13.82
N ASP A 17 -2.86 -18.02 -13.34
CA ASP A 17 -1.85 -18.75 -12.55
C ASP A 17 -1.47 -18.09 -11.21
N CYS A 18 -2.22 -17.07 -10.75
CA CYS A 18 -2.03 -16.52 -9.41
C CYS A 18 -2.59 -17.51 -8.38
N ASN A 19 -1.80 -17.85 -7.37
CA ASN A 19 -2.29 -18.66 -6.25
C ASN A 19 -3.09 -17.76 -5.28
N LEU A 20 -4.36 -17.56 -5.59
CA LEU A 20 -5.27 -16.72 -4.82
C LEU A 20 -5.62 -17.28 -3.43
N ASP A 21 -5.36 -18.56 -3.17
CA ASP A 21 -5.64 -19.21 -1.87
C ASP A 21 -4.47 -19.13 -0.88
N ARG A 22 -3.27 -18.76 -1.36
CA ARG A 22 -2.06 -18.66 -0.53
C ARG A 22 -1.92 -17.25 0.05
N SER A 23 -2.10 -17.12 1.36
CA SER A 23 -1.80 -15.86 2.06
C SER A 23 -0.29 -15.59 2.02
N LEU A 24 0.07 -14.31 1.89
CA LEU A 24 1.47 -13.87 2.00
C LEU A 24 2.03 -14.24 3.38
N SER A 25 3.28 -14.68 3.41
CA SER A 25 3.93 -15.15 4.63
C SER A 25 4.47 -13.99 5.47
N LEU A 26 3.59 -13.08 5.90
CA LEU A 26 3.94 -12.00 6.83
C LEU A 26 4.38 -12.58 8.20
N PRO A 27 5.15 -11.83 9.00
CA PRO A 27 5.57 -12.26 10.34
C PRO A 27 4.39 -12.18 11.33
N TYR A 28 3.40 -13.04 11.13
CA TYR A 28 2.25 -13.19 12.02
C TYR A 28 2.68 -13.76 13.37
N ASP A 29 2.18 -13.19 14.45
CA ASP A 29 2.43 -13.67 15.81
C ASP A 29 1.47 -14.78 16.24
N ARG A 30 0.35 -14.91 15.52
CA ARG A 30 -0.72 -15.86 15.80
C ARG A 30 -1.17 -16.57 14.52
N HIS A 31 -1.66 -17.79 14.67
CA HIS A 31 -2.29 -18.51 13.57
C HIS A 31 -3.61 -17.85 13.18
N ARG A 32 -3.89 -17.83 11.88
CA ARG A 32 -5.15 -17.34 11.33
C ARG A 32 -6.32 -18.19 11.83
N LEU A 33 -7.30 -17.54 12.44
CA LEU A 33 -8.58 -18.15 12.81
C LEU A 33 -9.51 -18.22 11.59
N SER A 34 -10.53 -19.08 11.64
CA SER A 34 -11.57 -19.05 10.61
C SER A 34 -12.32 -17.70 10.63
N ASN A 35 -12.83 -17.27 9.48
CA ASN A 35 -13.41 -15.92 9.32
C ASN A 35 -14.54 -15.62 10.31
N GLU A 36 -15.31 -16.64 10.72
CA GLU A 36 -16.40 -16.51 11.70
C GLU A 36 -15.92 -16.10 13.11
N HIS A 37 -14.63 -16.25 13.40
CA HIS A 37 -14.03 -15.96 14.70
C HIS A 37 -13.15 -14.71 14.68
N ARG A 38 -13.18 -13.91 13.61
CA ARG A 38 -12.44 -12.64 13.57
C ARG A 38 -13.10 -11.63 14.50
N SER A 39 -12.32 -11.03 15.38
CA SER A 39 -12.81 -10.01 16.31
C SER A 39 -13.02 -8.65 15.65
N GLY A 40 -12.33 -8.41 14.52
CA GLY A 40 -12.32 -7.12 13.82
C GLY A 40 -11.46 -6.06 14.51
N ARG A 41 -10.88 -6.37 15.68
CA ARG A 41 -9.99 -5.45 16.41
C ARG A 41 -8.69 -5.24 15.64
N GLY A 42 -8.26 -3.99 15.60
CA GLY A 42 -7.05 -3.56 14.94
C GLY A 42 -6.09 -2.84 15.87
N THR A 43 -4.91 -2.54 15.35
CA THR A 43 -3.97 -1.59 15.91
C THR A 43 -3.41 -0.75 14.77
N SER A 44 -3.25 0.55 15.00
CA SER A 44 -2.70 1.48 14.03
C SER A 44 -1.43 2.13 14.56
N ILE A 45 -0.37 2.11 13.75
CA ILE A 45 0.88 2.80 14.03
C ILE A 45 1.17 3.73 12.86
N SER A 46 1.44 4.99 13.17
CA SER A 46 1.77 6.01 12.19
C SER A 46 3.17 6.57 12.37
N PHE A 47 3.75 7.04 11.27
CA PHE A 47 4.99 7.81 11.29
C PHE A 47 4.98 8.84 10.16
N ASP A 48 5.64 9.97 10.40
CA ASP A 48 5.87 11.01 9.41
C ASP A 48 7.18 10.76 8.68
N PHE A 49 7.23 11.08 7.39
CA PHE A 49 8.48 11.04 6.63
C PHE A 49 9.41 12.19 7.08
N GLY A 50 8.84 13.25 7.65
CA GLY A 50 9.53 14.52 7.87
C GLY A 50 9.73 15.30 6.57
N GLN A 51 10.28 16.51 6.67
CA GLN A 51 10.44 17.41 5.53
C GLN A 51 11.46 16.89 4.51
N ASP A 52 12.64 16.46 4.97
CA ASP A 52 13.74 16.08 4.09
C ASP A 52 13.40 14.85 3.24
N LEU A 53 12.88 13.78 3.87
CA LEU A 53 12.50 12.56 3.15
C LEU A 53 11.30 12.82 2.21
N SER A 54 10.33 13.65 2.62
CA SER A 54 9.21 14.02 1.75
C SER A 54 9.69 14.78 0.51
N PHE A 55 10.62 15.71 0.69
CA PHE A 55 11.23 16.45 -0.41
C PHE A 55 11.99 15.52 -1.36
N ASP A 56 12.86 14.65 -0.82
CA ASP A 56 13.64 13.70 -1.62
C ASP A 56 12.75 12.69 -2.35
N PHE A 57 11.69 12.19 -1.70
CA PHE A 57 10.69 11.30 -2.31
C PHE A 57 9.97 11.97 -3.48
N LEU A 58 9.49 13.21 -3.31
CA LEU A 58 8.87 13.97 -4.39
C LEU A 58 9.84 14.29 -5.52
N ASN A 59 11.06 14.69 -5.19
CA ASN A 59 12.06 15.02 -6.18
C ASN A 59 12.44 13.79 -7.02
N TYR A 60 12.54 12.62 -6.39
CA TYR A 60 12.72 11.35 -7.11
C TYR A 60 11.54 11.07 -8.04
N ALA A 61 10.31 11.23 -7.54
CA ALA A 61 9.11 11.02 -8.33
C ALA A 61 9.08 11.93 -9.58
N LEU A 62 9.35 13.23 -9.39
CA LEU A 62 9.40 14.24 -10.45
C LEU A 62 10.51 13.96 -11.47
N THR A 63 11.72 13.65 -11.01
CA THR A 63 12.88 13.43 -11.88
C THR A 63 12.71 12.19 -12.76
N ASN A 64 12.01 11.16 -12.26
CA ASN A 64 11.75 9.92 -12.98
C ASN A 64 10.37 9.91 -13.67
N ASN A 65 9.64 11.03 -13.68
CA ASN A 65 8.29 11.13 -14.25
C ASN A 65 7.32 10.03 -13.76
N ILE A 66 7.36 9.74 -12.46
CA ILE A 66 6.47 8.76 -11.81
C ILE A 66 5.52 9.44 -10.83
N GLU A 67 4.29 8.95 -10.74
CA GLU A 67 3.34 9.47 -9.75
C GLU A 67 3.73 9.03 -8.33
N PRO A 68 3.62 9.91 -7.31
CA PRO A 68 3.98 9.56 -5.92
C PRO A 68 3.29 8.29 -5.39
N GLN A 69 2.04 8.03 -5.79
CA GLN A 69 1.32 6.80 -5.45
C GLN A 69 2.01 5.55 -6.00
N GLN A 70 2.47 5.59 -7.26
CA GLN A 70 3.14 4.47 -7.91
C GLN A 70 4.52 4.23 -7.28
N LEU A 71 5.24 5.31 -6.93
CA LEU A 71 6.51 5.22 -6.23
C LEU A 71 6.36 4.61 -4.82
N ALA A 72 5.32 5.03 -4.09
CA ALA A 72 4.99 4.47 -2.78
C ALA A 72 4.63 2.98 -2.88
N LEU A 73 3.85 2.61 -3.90
CA LEU A 73 3.50 1.23 -4.19
C LEU A 73 4.74 0.38 -4.51
N ALA A 74 5.71 0.91 -5.27
CA ALA A 74 6.97 0.23 -5.55
C ALA A 74 7.80 0.01 -4.27
N ALA A 75 7.91 1.04 -3.41
CA ALA A 75 8.55 0.89 -2.11
C ALA A 75 7.84 -0.18 -1.24
N TYR A 76 6.50 -0.24 -1.31
CA TYR A 76 5.73 -1.25 -0.58
C TYR A 76 5.94 -2.68 -1.11
N TYR A 77 5.97 -2.90 -2.43
CA TYR A 77 6.30 -4.22 -2.99
C TYR A 77 7.70 -4.68 -2.60
N MET A 78 8.68 -3.77 -2.63
CA MET A 78 10.02 -4.09 -2.15
C MET A 78 10.01 -4.47 -0.67
N PHE A 79 9.29 -3.72 0.14
CA PHE A 79 9.12 -3.99 1.56
C PHE A 79 8.47 -5.37 1.80
N LEU A 80 7.37 -5.68 1.11
CA LEU A 80 6.70 -6.98 1.22
C LEU A 80 7.61 -8.13 0.79
N PHE A 81 8.35 -7.97 -0.31
CA PHE A 81 9.34 -8.96 -0.75
C PHE A 81 10.35 -9.27 0.36
N LYS A 82 10.83 -8.25 1.08
CA LYS A 82 11.74 -8.43 2.20
C LYS A 82 11.07 -9.02 3.44
N LEU A 83 9.88 -8.56 3.74
CA LEU A 83 9.11 -8.97 4.91
C LEU A 83 8.65 -10.43 4.83
N THR A 84 8.46 -10.95 3.62
CA THR A 84 8.03 -12.33 3.32
C THR A 84 9.20 -13.27 2.97
N ASN A 85 10.44 -12.87 3.31
CA ASN A 85 11.66 -13.64 3.02
C ASN A 85 11.85 -13.99 1.54
N GLY A 86 11.46 -13.09 0.63
CA GLY A 86 11.70 -13.19 -0.80
C GLY A 86 10.57 -13.84 -1.60
N GLU A 87 9.33 -13.83 -1.10
CA GLU A 87 8.16 -14.27 -1.88
C GLU A 87 8.03 -13.43 -3.14
N ARG A 88 7.88 -14.10 -4.30
CA ARG A 88 8.01 -13.44 -5.61
C ARG A 88 6.69 -13.14 -6.29
N ASP A 89 5.64 -13.89 -6.01
CA ASP A 89 4.31 -13.64 -6.58
C ASP A 89 3.45 -13.01 -5.50
N ILE A 90 3.36 -11.69 -5.51
CA ILE A 90 2.70 -10.89 -4.49
C ILE A 90 1.46 -10.27 -5.11
N CYS A 91 0.28 -10.59 -4.55
CA CYS A 91 -0.97 -9.96 -4.93
C CYS A 91 -1.59 -9.27 -3.72
N ILE A 92 -1.80 -7.95 -3.82
CA ILE A 92 -2.39 -7.12 -2.78
C ILE A 92 -3.62 -6.40 -3.31
N GLY A 93 -4.52 -5.99 -2.43
CA GLY A 93 -5.63 -5.11 -2.78
C GLY A 93 -5.20 -3.64 -2.83
N MET A 94 -5.83 -2.85 -3.68
CA MET A 94 -5.77 -1.39 -3.62
C MET A 94 -7.17 -0.80 -3.70
N ASN A 95 -7.51 0.07 -2.76
CA ASN A 95 -8.77 0.80 -2.84
C ASN A 95 -8.67 1.88 -3.90
N THR A 96 -9.68 1.93 -4.76
CA THR A 96 -9.80 2.91 -5.84
C THR A 96 -11.10 3.67 -5.67
N HIS A 97 -11.03 4.98 -5.86
CA HIS A 97 -12.20 5.82 -5.85
C HIS A 97 -12.83 5.77 -7.25
N THR A 98 -13.96 5.08 -7.41
CA THR A 98 -14.68 4.99 -8.69
C THR A 98 -15.55 6.22 -8.98
N ARG A 99 -15.07 7.41 -8.63
CA ARG A 99 -15.67 8.70 -9.04
C ARG A 99 -15.13 9.14 -10.41
N TYR A 100 -15.18 8.24 -11.39
CA TYR A 100 -14.61 8.42 -12.74
C TYR A 100 -15.39 9.41 -13.63
N LYS A 101 -16.57 9.85 -13.20
CA LYS A 101 -17.35 10.92 -13.82
C LYS A 101 -17.45 12.09 -12.86
N ASP A 102 -17.31 13.31 -13.37
CA ASP A 102 -17.47 14.53 -12.57
C ASP A 102 -18.83 14.59 -11.86
N GLU A 103 -19.88 14.05 -12.49
CA GLU A 103 -21.24 13.92 -11.93
C GLU A 103 -21.28 13.09 -10.63
N LEU A 104 -20.35 12.17 -10.42
CA LEU A 104 -20.27 11.31 -9.23
C LEU A 104 -19.49 11.96 -8.09
N LYS A 105 -18.81 13.10 -8.32
CA LYS A 105 -18.02 13.78 -7.29
C LYS A 105 -18.87 14.36 -6.16
N SER A 106 -20.11 14.76 -6.46
CA SER A 106 -21.03 15.41 -5.51
C SER A 106 -22.00 14.46 -4.81
N ILE A 107 -21.99 13.15 -5.14
CA ILE A 107 -22.94 12.19 -4.59
C ILE A 107 -22.36 11.52 -3.33
N ILE A 108 -23.14 11.51 -2.25
CA ILE A 108 -22.86 10.73 -1.05
C ILE A 108 -23.26 9.28 -1.32
N GLY A 109 -22.31 8.34 -1.25
CA GLY A 109 -22.55 6.91 -1.50
C GLY A 109 -21.26 6.10 -1.49
N LEU A 110 -21.38 4.76 -1.52
CA LEU A 110 -20.24 3.83 -1.58
C LEU A 110 -19.71 3.75 -3.03
N TYR A 111 -18.67 4.52 -3.32
CA TYR A 111 -17.96 4.56 -4.61
C TYR A 111 -16.52 4.06 -4.49
N GLU A 112 -16.22 3.27 -3.47
CA GLU A 112 -14.96 2.57 -3.33
C GLU A 112 -15.05 1.23 -4.07
N ASN A 113 -14.02 0.93 -4.85
CA ASN A 113 -13.83 -0.40 -5.44
C ASN A 113 -12.43 -0.89 -5.06
N LEU A 114 -12.30 -2.17 -4.75
CA LEU A 114 -11.02 -2.78 -4.47
C LEU A 114 -10.58 -3.56 -5.71
N ILE A 115 -9.36 -3.33 -6.17
CA ILE A 115 -8.77 -4.08 -7.27
C ILE A 115 -7.52 -4.83 -6.82
N PRO A 116 -7.26 -6.02 -7.38
CA PRO A 116 -6.01 -6.72 -7.15
C PRO A 116 -4.88 -6.03 -7.92
N LEU A 117 -3.74 -5.88 -7.27
CA LEU A 117 -2.47 -5.54 -7.89
C LEU A 117 -1.57 -6.75 -7.68
N ARG A 118 -1.23 -7.43 -8.78
CA ARG A 118 -0.33 -8.58 -8.76
C ARG A 118 1.01 -8.17 -9.34
N TYR A 119 2.06 -8.58 -8.66
CA TYR A 119 3.40 -8.46 -9.17
C TYR A 119 4.21 -9.75 -8.97
N GLN A 120 4.79 -10.21 -10.08
CA GLN A 120 5.81 -11.26 -10.09
C GLN A 120 7.20 -10.61 -10.07
N LEU A 121 7.77 -10.49 -8.87
CA LEU A 121 9.07 -9.87 -8.61
C LEU A 121 10.22 -10.62 -9.28
N ASP A 122 11.03 -9.90 -10.05
CA ASP A 122 12.40 -10.33 -10.33
C ASP A 122 13.32 -9.92 -9.19
N HIS A 123 13.69 -10.89 -8.35
CA HIS A 123 14.65 -10.73 -7.26
C HIS A 123 16.05 -10.24 -7.68
N HIS A 124 16.46 -10.42 -8.94
CA HIS A 124 17.72 -9.88 -9.45
C HIS A 124 17.60 -8.44 -9.94
N GLY A 125 16.37 -7.97 -10.16
CA GLY A 125 16.09 -6.61 -10.56
C GLY A 125 16.50 -5.59 -9.51
N SER A 126 16.78 -4.39 -9.97
CA SER A 126 17.03 -3.20 -9.18
C SER A 126 15.73 -2.56 -8.68
N PHE A 127 15.84 -1.61 -7.75
CA PHE A 127 14.68 -0.81 -7.36
C PHE A 127 14.16 0.05 -8.53
N HIS A 128 15.03 0.50 -9.43
CA HIS A 128 14.60 1.26 -10.61
C HIS A 128 13.74 0.42 -11.55
N GLU A 129 14.16 -0.81 -11.86
CA GLU A 129 13.36 -1.73 -12.69
C GLU A 129 12.03 -2.08 -12.03
N LEU A 130 12.01 -2.20 -10.70
CA LEU A 130 10.77 -2.35 -9.94
C LEU A 130 9.83 -1.14 -10.13
N VAL A 131 10.37 0.07 -10.05
CA VAL A 131 9.63 1.32 -10.22
C VAL A 131 9.02 1.41 -11.62
N GLU A 132 9.80 1.09 -12.66
CA GLU A 132 9.32 1.06 -14.06
C GLU A 132 8.19 0.04 -14.24
N TYR A 133 8.37 -1.18 -13.72
CA TYR A 133 7.33 -2.21 -13.78
C TYR A 133 6.05 -1.74 -13.07
N VAL A 134 6.17 -1.22 -11.85
CA VAL A 134 5.03 -0.80 -11.03
C VAL A 134 4.29 0.35 -11.71
N GLN A 135 5.00 1.27 -12.36
CA GLN A 135 4.39 2.32 -13.15
C GLN A 135 3.51 1.73 -14.26
N GLU A 136 4.04 0.83 -15.09
CA GLU A 136 3.28 0.20 -16.18
C GLU A 136 2.07 -0.59 -15.65
N MET A 137 2.30 -1.47 -14.67
CA MET A 137 1.28 -2.32 -14.07
C MET A 137 0.17 -1.50 -13.41
N ALA A 138 0.52 -0.50 -12.58
CA ALA A 138 -0.47 0.36 -11.92
C ALA A 138 -1.26 1.18 -12.95
N THR A 139 -0.61 1.76 -13.96
CA THR A 139 -1.31 2.49 -15.04
C THR A 139 -2.29 1.58 -15.79
N ASN A 140 -1.93 0.32 -16.06
CA ASN A 140 -2.82 -0.64 -16.73
C ASN A 140 -3.99 -1.06 -15.84
N CYS A 141 -3.75 -1.40 -14.57
CA CYS A 141 -4.80 -1.72 -13.60
C CYS A 141 -5.78 -0.54 -13.42
N MET A 142 -5.27 0.70 -13.35
CA MET A 142 -6.11 1.89 -13.18
C MET A 142 -7.06 2.13 -14.36
N LYS A 143 -6.67 1.79 -15.61
CA LYS A 143 -7.57 1.86 -16.79
C LYS A 143 -8.84 1.02 -16.61
N TYR A 144 -8.76 -0.08 -15.86
CA TYR A 144 -9.85 -1.03 -15.63
C TYR A 144 -10.38 -1.04 -14.18
N SER A 145 -9.97 -0.05 -13.37
CA SER A 145 -10.37 0.09 -11.96
C SER A 145 -11.87 0.27 -11.73
N TYR A 146 -12.62 0.64 -12.77
CA TYR A 146 -14.09 0.73 -12.73
C TYR A 146 -14.78 -0.64 -12.71
N PHE A 147 -14.07 -1.73 -13.03
CA PHE A 147 -14.65 -3.06 -13.09
C PHE A 147 -14.90 -3.59 -11.67
N PRO A 148 -16.15 -3.92 -11.30
CA PRO A 148 -16.47 -4.23 -9.91
C PRO A 148 -15.74 -5.47 -9.38
N LEU A 149 -15.22 -5.40 -8.16
CA LEU A 149 -14.57 -6.51 -7.46
C LEU A 149 -15.37 -7.83 -7.57
N GLN A 150 -16.69 -7.75 -7.41
CA GLN A 150 -17.58 -8.92 -7.44
C GLN A 150 -17.50 -9.71 -8.75
N HIS A 151 -17.28 -9.01 -9.87
CA HIS A 151 -17.08 -9.65 -11.17
C HIS A 151 -15.69 -10.26 -11.32
N ILE A 152 -14.66 -9.65 -10.73
CA ILE A 152 -13.31 -10.24 -10.66
C ILE A 152 -13.36 -11.54 -9.85
N LEU A 153 -14.00 -11.51 -8.67
CA LEU A 153 -14.18 -12.70 -7.83
C LEU A 153 -14.94 -13.82 -8.56
N ALA A 154 -15.99 -13.46 -9.31
CA ALA A 154 -16.78 -14.43 -10.08
C ALA A 154 -15.98 -15.13 -11.20
N GLN A 155 -14.87 -14.56 -11.67
CA GLN A 155 -13.97 -15.21 -12.63
C GLN A 155 -13.12 -16.32 -11.99
N HIS A 156 -13.02 -16.32 -10.66
CA HIS A 156 -12.24 -17.27 -9.87
C HIS A 156 -13.13 -17.97 -8.83
N SER A 157 -14.27 -18.52 -9.26
CA SER A 157 -15.29 -19.10 -8.38
C SER A 157 -14.82 -20.25 -7.50
N ASP A 158 -13.72 -20.91 -7.86
CA ASP A 158 -13.10 -21.99 -7.09
C ASP A 158 -12.34 -21.46 -5.86
N CYS A 159 -11.99 -20.17 -5.86
CA CYS A 159 -11.35 -19.49 -4.73
C CYS A 159 -12.40 -18.79 -3.86
N SER A 160 -12.70 -19.37 -2.70
CA SER A 160 -13.72 -18.84 -1.78
C SER A 160 -13.35 -17.49 -1.17
N LYS A 161 -12.05 -17.20 -1.00
CA LYS A 161 -11.55 -15.92 -0.47
C LYS A 161 -10.13 -15.66 -0.99
N PRO A 162 -9.97 -14.82 -2.02
CA PRO A 162 -8.66 -14.45 -2.53
C PRO A 162 -7.82 -13.69 -1.51
N THR A 163 -6.53 -13.96 -1.48
CA THR A 163 -5.59 -13.42 -0.47
C THR A 163 -5.20 -11.97 -0.69
N PHE A 164 -5.44 -11.42 -1.88
CA PHE A 164 -5.38 -9.96 -2.08
C PHE A 164 -6.47 -9.20 -1.28
N LEU A 165 -7.44 -9.92 -0.69
CA LEU A 165 -8.40 -9.40 0.30
C LEU A 165 -7.90 -9.52 1.75
N ASP A 166 -6.66 -9.96 1.97
CA ASP A 166 -6.04 -10.00 3.30
C ASP A 166 -5.12 -8.80 3.52
N ILE A 167 -4.49 -8.27 2.46
CA ILE A 167 -3.49 -7.19 2.55
C ILE A 167 -3.82 -6.10 1.53
N SER A 168 -3.83 -4.83 1.96
CA SER A 168 -4.11 -3.70 1.07
C SER A 168 -3.10 -2.58 1.14
N PHE A 169 -3.03 -1.81 0.06
CA PHE A 169 -2.30 -0.56 -0.06
C PHE A 169 -3.25 0.58 -0.40
N ASP A 170 -3.15 1.68 0.33
CA ASP A 170 -3.92 2.88 0.08
C ASP A 170 -3.00 4.09 -0.07
N PHE A 171 -3.38 5.01 -0.96
CA PHE A 171 -2.74 6.30 -1.10
C PHE A 171 -3.80 7.39 -1.03
N ILE A 172 -3.68 8.29 -0.06
CA ILE A 172 -4.67 9.33 0.23
C ILE A 172 -4.01 10.69 0.10
N THR A 173 -4.49 11.51 -0.83
CA THR A 173 -4.12 12.92 -0.89
C THR A 173 -5.04 13.72 0.01
N ILE A 174 -4.47 14.49 0.92
CA ILE A 174 -5.20 15.31 1.88
C ILE A 174 -5.04 16.78 1.51
N GLU A 175 -6.16 17.45 1.27
CA GLU A 175 -6.24 18.90 1.08
C GLU A 175 -7.15 19.48 2.18
N LYS A 176 -6.56 20.13 3.18
CA LYS A 176 -7.27 20.71 4.33
C LYS A 176 -7.86 22.10 4.04
N LYS A 177 -7.58 22.67 2.87
CA LYS A 177 -8.09 23.98 2.46
C LYS A 177 -9.44 23.83 1.79
N ILE A 178 -10.47 24.37 2.42
CA ILE A 178 -11.81 24.44 1.84
C ILE A 178 -12.09 25.91 1.50
N MET A 179 -12.25 26.21 0.22
CA MET A 179 -12.59 27.54 -0.27
C MET A 179 -14.10 27.67 -0.43
N ILE A 180 -14.68 28.76 0.08
CA ILE A 180 -16.06 29.20 -0.22
C ILE A 180 -15.98 30.59 -0.85
N GLY A 181 -16.14 30.64 -2.18
CA GLY A 181 -15.85 31.86 -2.95
C GLY A 181 -14.39 32.24 -2.79
N ASP A 182 -14.13 33.50 -2.43
CA ASP A 182 -12.78 34.03 -2.20
C ASP A 182 -12.30 33.89 -0.74
N SER A 183 -13.08 33.21 0.11
CA SER A 183 -12.78 33.03 1.54
C SER A 183 -12.35 31.59 1.85
N GLU A 184 -11.26 31.45 2.59
CA GLU A 184 -10.80 30.18 3.15
C GLU A 184 -11.55 29.88 4.45
N LEU A 185 -12.16 28.69 4.54
CA LEU A 185 -12.72 28.21 5.80
C LEU A 185 -11.58 27.77 6.71
N CYS A 186 -11.38 28.47 7.82
CA CYS A 186 -10.57 27.97 8.92
C CYS A 186 -11.26 26.78 9.60
N SER A 187 -10.74 25.57 9.40
CA SER A 187 -11.14 24.41 10.19
C SER A 187 -10.57 24.52 11.61
N ILE A 188 -11.41 24.37 12.62
CA ILE A 188 -10.95 24.14 13.99
C ILE A 188 -10.78 22.63 14.15
N PRO A 189 -9.56 22.10 14.35
CA PRO A 189 -9.36 20.67 14.52
C PRO A 189 -10.08 20.19 15.78
N LEU A 190 -11.05 19.29 15.61
CA LEU A 190 -11.64 18.55 16.72
C LEU A 190 -10.71 17.39 17.05
N SER A 191 -10.15 17.41 18.26
CA SER A 191 -9.37 16.28 18.77
C SER A 191 -10.34 15.32 19.46
N PHE A 192 -10.49 14.13 18.90
CA PHE A 192 -11.17 13.01 19.57
C PHE A 192 -10.11 11.98 19.92
N THR A 193 -10.04 11.59 21.19
CA THR A 193 -9.26 10.43 21.60
C THR A 193 -10.17 9.22 21.46
N MET A 194 -9.95 8.40 20.43
CA MET A 194 -10.54 7.07 20.39
C MET A 194 -9.78 6.20 21.38
N ASN A 195 -10.46 5.34 22.13
CA ASN A 195 -9.75 4.38 22.98
C ASN A 195 -8.97 3.41 22.09
N GLU A 196 -7.81 2.92 22.53
CA GLU A 196 -7.03 1.91 21.78
C GLU A 196 -7.86 0.65 21.46
N ASP A 197 -8.85 0.35 22.31
CA ASP A 197 -9.81 -0.76 22.14
C ASP A 197 -10.87 -0.53 21.03
N GLU A 198 -10.92 0.66 20.42
CA GLU A 198 -11.89 1.03 19.37
C GLU A 198 -11.30 0.98 17.96
N ASP A 199 -10.00 0.68 17.83
CA ASP A 199 -9.37 0.56 16.51
C ASP A 199 -9.88 -0.70 15.79
N VAL A 200 -10.31 -0.52 14.55
CA VAL A 200 -10.87 -1.60 13.72
C VAL A 200 -9.93 -1.87 12.55
N SER A 201 -9.77 -3.15 12.21
CA SER A 201 -9.05 -3.56 11.00
C SER A 201 -9.96 -4.37 10.08
N LYS A 202 -10.17 -3.85 8.86
CA LYS A 202 -10.98 -4.50 7.82
C LYS A 202 -10.23 -5.62 7.10
N PHE A 203 -8.91 -5.50 7.04
CA PHE A 203 -7.97 -6.43 6.42
C PHE A 203 -7.06 -7.02 7.50
N ASP A 204 -6.12 -7.87 7.14
CA ASP A 204 -5.09 -8.32 8.09
C ASP A 204 -4.00 -7.26 8.26
N PHE A 205 -3.68 -6.57 7.17
CA PHE A 205 -2.64 -5.57 7.10
C PHE A 205 -2.96 -4.54 6.02
N ILE A 206 -2.99 -3.26 6.40
CA ILE A 206 -3.23 -2.13 5.52
C ILE A 206 -2.05 -1.18 5.67
N LEU A 207 -1.44 -0.82 4.55
CA LEU A 207 -0.47 0.27 4.50
C LEU A 207 -1.07 1.45 3.76
N THR A 208 -1.22 2.57 4.45
CA THR A 208 -1.76 3.81 3.89
C THR A 208 -0.67 4.86 3.86
N ILE A 209 -0.34 5.39 2.68
CA ILE A 209 0.45 6.61 2.53
C ILE A 209 -0.50 7.80 2.41
N GLN A 210 -0.27 8.83 3.23
CA GLN A 210 -0.99 10.09 3.16
C GLN A 210 -0.07 11.17 2.62
N TYR A 211 -0.56 11.99 1.69
CA TYR A 211 0.16 13.14 1.14
C TYR A 211 -0.62 14.43 1.44
N ASP A 212 -0.10 15.25 2.36
CA ASP A 212 -0.68 16.56 2.68
C ASP A 212 -0.18 17.61 1.69
N LEU A 213 -1.04 18.04 0.77
CA LEU A 213 -0.73 19.02 -0.28
C LEU A 213 -0.39 20.41 0.26
N ASN A 214 -0.78 20.72 1.50
CA ASN A 214 -0.61 22.07 2.06
C ASN A 214 0.82 22.31 2.52
N ILE A 215 1.45 21.25 3.02
CA ILE A 215 2.81 21.27 3.58
C ILE A 215 3.78 20.39 2.78
N ASN A 216 3.32 19.76 1.70
CA ASN A 216 4.07 18.81 0.86
C ASN A 216 4.77 17.73 1.67
N GLN A 217 4.05 17.13 2.62
CA GLN A 217 4.61 16.13 3.53
C GLN A 217 3.86 14.80 3.42
N PHE A 218 4.62 13.72 3.48
CA PHE A 218 4.10 12.36 3.51
C PHE A 218 4.10 11.81 4.94
N SER A 219 3.09 10.98 5.23
CA SER A 219 3.06 10.12 6.40
C SER A 219 2.57 8.73 5.99
N CYS A 220 2.88 7.75 6.84
CA CYS A 220 2.42 6.37 6.67
C CYS A 220 1.60 5.97 7.89
N ILE A 221 0.55 5.21 7.66
CA ILE A 221 -0.24 4.53 8.69
C ILE A 221 -0.26 3.04 8.34
N ILE A 222 0.12 2.21 9.30
CA ILE A 222 -0.01 0.76 9.21
C ILE A 222 -1.11 0.35 10.18
N ASN A 223 -2.20 -0.17 9.65
CA ASN A 223 -3.30 -0.76 10.42
C ASN A 223 -3.28 -2.27 10.25
N ALA A 224 -3.34 -3.04 11.34
CA ALA A 224 -3.29 -4.49 11.27
C ALA A 224 -4.21 -5.15 12.29
N SER A 225 -4.64 -6.38 11.98
CA SER A 225 -5.54 -7.14 12.85
C SER A 225 -4.83 -7.66 14.09
N LEU A 226 -5.36 -7.36 15.27
CA LEU A 226 -4.89 -7.91 16.54
C LEU A 226 -5.17 -9.40 16.70
N ASP A 227 -5.98 -10.01 15.83
CA ASP A 227 -6.15 -11.46 15.77
C ASP A 227 -4.88 -12.15 15.25
N LEU A 228 -4.02 -11.43 14.50
CA LEU A 228 -2.83 -11.96 13.84
C LEU A 228 -1.53 -11.38 14.37
N PHE A 229 -1.53 -10.11 14.77
CA PHE A 229 -0.33 -9.37 15.15
C PHE A 229 -0.39 -8.86 16.59
N HIS A 230 0.79 -8.75 17.22
CA HIS A 230 1.03 -7.99 18.43
C HIS A 230 1.38 -6.55 18.04
N GLN A 231 1.07 -5.58 18.89
CA GLN A 231 1.35 -4.17 18.60
C GLN A 231 2.86 -3.92 18.47
N GLU A 232 3.68 -4.63 19.24
CA GLU A 232 5.15 -4.58 19.16
C GLU A 232 5.66 -5.01 17.79
N THR A 233 5.05 -6.04 17.19
CA THR A 233 5.40 -6.53 15.85
C THR A 233 5.09 -5.48 14.80
N ILE A 234 3.91 -4.86 14.85
CA ILE A 234 3.55 -3.78 13.92
C ILE A 234 4.45 -2.56 14.11
N ASN A 235 4.86 -2.26 15.35
CA ASN A 235 5.77 -1.15 15.62
C ASN A 235 7.14 -1.41 14.97
N LYS A 236 7.64 -2.64 15.08
CA LYS A 236 8.88 -3.05 14.41
C LYS A 236 8.77 -2.97 12.90
N ILE A 237 7.69 -3.49 12.31
CA ILE A 237 7.41 -3.44 10.87
C ILE A 237 7.37 -1.97 10.39
N SER A 238 6.72 -1.09 11.15
CA SER A 238 6.65 0.35 10.88
C SER A 238 8.04 0.99 10.84
N GLN A 239 8.88 0.73 11.85
CA GLN A 239 10.26 1.21 11.89
C GLN A 239 11.10 0.69 10.71
N GLN A 240 10.90 -0.58 10.33
CA GLN A 240 11.60 -1.19 9.21
C GLN A 240 11.21 -0.55 7.87
N PHE A 241 9.91 -0.30 7.67
CA PHE A 241 9.44 0.36 6.46
C PHE A 241 9.95 1.80 6.37
N HIS A 242 9.89 2.58 7.47
CA HIS A 242 10.47 3.92 7.53
C HIS A 242 11.96 3.91 7.21
N SER A 243 12.73 2.96 7.77
CA SER A 243 14.16 2.82 7.47
C SER A 243 14.42 2.52 6.00
N ILE A 244 13.60 1.70 5.37
CA ILE A 244 13.69 1.38 3.94
C ILE A 244 13.41 2.62 3.08
N LEU A 245 12.38 3.40 3.41
CA LEU A 245 12.09 4.64 2.70
C LEU A 245 13.27 5.62 2.81
N TYR A 246 13.82 5.76 4.02
CA TYR A 246 14.99 6.59 4.25
C TYR A 246 16.21 6.11 3.42
N ASP A 247 16.51 4.82 3.46
CA ASP A 247 17.62 4.21 2.71
C ASP A 247 17.45 4.37 1.19
N LEU A 248 16.22 4.29 0.68
CA LEU A 248 15.92 4.42 -0.76
C LEU A 248 16.02 5.85 -1.27
N PHE A 249 15.51 6.83 -0.51
CA PHE A 249 15.26 8.16 -1.06
C PHE A 249 16.25 9.23 -0.61
N THR A 250 16.89 9.10 0.54
CA THR A 250 17.83 10.13 0.98
C THR A 250 19.07 10.21 0.10
N SER A 251 19.46 11.46 -0.21
CA SER A 251 20.45 11.88 -1.23
C SER A 251 21.84 11.21 -1.24
N VAL A 252 22.17 10.34 -0.28
CA VAL A 252 23.46 9.63 -0.20
C VAL A 252 23.44 8.30 -0.98
N ASN A 253 22.28 7.84 -1.49
CA ASN A 253 22.08 6.43 -1.83
C ASN A 253 21.68 6.07 -3.27
N ASP A 254 22.10 6.82 -4.30
CA ASP A 254 21.88 6.37 -5.70
C ASP A 254 22.45 4.96 -5.99
N ILE A 255 23.49 4.56 -5.24
CA ILE A 255 24.03 3.19 -5.29
C ILE A 255 22.99 2.16 -4.85
N MET A 256 22.20 2.44 -3.80
CA MET A 256 21.21 1.50 -3.27
C MET A 256 20.05 1.26 -4.24
N LYS A 257 19.68 2.27 -5.03
CA LYS A 257 18.60 2.15 -6.03
C LYS A 257 18.97 1.22 -7.18
N ASN A 258 20.27 1.10 -7.48
CA ASN A 258 20.82 0.24 -8.52
C ASN A 258 21.20 -1.16 -8.00
N LYS A 259 21.15 -1.40 -6.69
CA LYS A 259 21.37 -2.73 -6.13
C LYS A 259 20.19 -3.63 -6.40
N SER A 260 20.48 -4.92 -6.50
CA SER A 260 19.44 -5.95 -6.57
C SER A 260 18.55 -5.86 -5.33
N LEU A 261 17.24 -6.10 -5.51
CA LEU A 261 16.30 -6.21 -4.40
C LEU A 261 16.84 -7.15 -3.31
N TYR A 262 17.54 -8.23 -3.67
CA TYR A 262 18.12 -9.18 -2.70
C TYR A 262 19.16 -8.55 -1.75
N GLU A 263 19.93 -7.56 -2.19
CA GLU A 263 21.00 -6.95 -1.40
C GLU A 263 20.50 -5.90 -0.40
N MET A 264 19.25 -5.47 -0.52
CA MET A 264 18.64 -4.55 0.43
C MET A 264 18.35 -5.23 1.77
N SER A 265 18.52 -4.51 2.88
CA SER A 265 18.30 -5.05 4.22
C SER A 265 17.12 -4.35 4.89
N ILE A 266 16.18 -5.15 5.38
CA ILE A 266 15.06 -4.72 6.23
C ILE A 266 15.48 -4.60 7.72
N MET A 267 16.70 -5.02 8.06
CA MET A 267 17.17 -4.97 9.45
C MET A 267 17.35 -3.53 9.90
N LEU A 268 16.86 -3.25 11.10
CA LEU A 268 17.04 -1.96 11.75
C LEU A 268 18.52 -1.75 12.09
N SER A 269 18.94 -0.49 12.17
CA SER A 269 20.35 -0.13 12.41
C SER A 269 20.92 -0.75 13.69
N ASN A 270 20.11 -0.85 14.75
CA ASN A 270 20.48 -1.50 16.00
C ASN A 270 20.68 -3.03 15.86
N GLU A 271 19.90 -3.70 15.02
CA GLU A 271 20.05 -5.13 14.73
C GLU A 271 21.32 -5.40 13.90
N ARG A 272 21.65 -4.51 12.96
CA ARG A 272 22.88 -4.60 12.15
C ARG A 272 24.14 -4.54 13.03
N LEU A 273 24.12 -3.70 14.06
CA LEU A 273 25.24 -3.56 15.02
C LEU A 273 25.47 -4.83 15.85
N LEU A 274 24.41 -5.55 16.21
CA LEU A 274 24.50 -6.80 16.99
C LEU A 274 25.05 -7.98 16.19
N ILE A 275 24.86 -8.00 14.87
CA ILE A 275 25.41 -9.04 13.98
C ILE A 275 26.90 -8.80 13.70
N GLN A 276 27.36 -7.56 13.85
CA GLN A 276 28.75 -7.15 13.63
C GLN A 276 29.64 -7.22 14.87
N SER A 277 29.05 -7.43 16.06
CA SER A 277 29.74 -7.61 17.36
C SER A 277 29.98 -9.08 17.67
#